data_AF-A0A8D8C895-F1
#
_entry.id   AF-A0A8D8C895-F1
#
_cell.length_a   1.000
_cell.length_b   1.000
_cell.length_c   1.000
_cell.angle_alpha   90.00
_cell.angle_beta   90.00
_cell.angle_gamma   90.00
#
_symmetry.space_group_name_H-M   'P 1'
#
loop_
_entity.id
_entity.type
_entity.pdbx_description
1 polymer ?
#
loop_
_entity_poly.entity_id
_entity_poly.type
_entity_poly.pdbx_seq_one_letter_code
_entity_poly.pdbx_strand_id
1 'polypeptide(L)'
;IPIVFAIGNHDTDVFGMFSSGSKYGNAGQSKVYKYYQGWIEKLWKNGQITRKPREIEWPQNGEGYYSIPTKERLRLIVLNSNIAYMYNWWLLADPNLYHAQLQWLQDTLARAEQQHQKVHILSHIAPNHYSLLPSWSQQFQRIVERYRNTITAQFNGHSHLTEFAMFYDSQKPTEPIGVAWNGGSLTPHSFHNPNYHVAMLESGKFSVSTLETYTIDLGKANKDSSKVPNWELSSNMTEEFKLKDLSLKSLDELVQRMTKSEALVQQYWRYAVKKGPRSLSELSGECKVALLCGIVSTHGKNKAKCEGLLKGTNWSQGTGICAL
;
A
#
# COMPACT_ATOMS: atom_id res chain seq x y z
N ILE A 1 -3.83 -10.27 19.99
CA ILE A 1 -3.06 -10.13 18.74
C ILE A 1 -2.40 -8.75 18.76
N PRO A 2 -1.10 -8.59 18.44
CA PRO A 2 -0.48 -7.28 18.33
C PRO A 2 -1.06 -6.52 17.13
N ILE A 3 -1.46 -5.26 17.34
CA ILE A 3 -1.90 -4.34 16.29
C ILE A 3 -0.72 -3.44 15.97
N VAL A 4 -0.35 -3.37 14.70
CA VAL A 4 0.75 -2.55 14.19
C VAL A 4 0.14 -1.39 13.41
N PHE A 5 0.57 -0.18 13.71
CA PHE A 5 0.01 1.05 13.14
C PHE A 5 1.02 1.69 12.20
N ALA A 6 0.57 2.29 11.10
CA ALA A 6 1.34 3.17 10.24
C ALA A 6 0.69 4.56 10.25
N ILE A 7 1.49 5.62 10.33
CA ILE A 7 0.98 7.00 10.40
C ILE A 7 0.48 7.47 9.04
N GLY A 8 -0.76 7.97 8.99
CA GLY A 8 -1.41 8.47 7.78
C GLY A 8 -1.26 9.97 7.55
N ASN A 9 -1.58 10.45 6.35
CA ASN A 9 -1.43 11.86 5.99
C ASN A 9 -2.43 12.80 6.68
N HIS A 10 -3.46 12.23 7.32
CA HIS A 10 -4.42 12.94 8.17
C HIS A 10 -4.07 12.90 9.67
N ASP A 11 -3.04 12.16 10.07
CA ASP A 11 -2.62 12.04 11.48
C ASP A 11 -1.71 13.21 11.89
N THR A 12 -2.11 14.42 11.52
CA THR A 12 -1.40 15.68 11.77
C THR A 12 -2.39 16.82 11.90
N ASP A 13 -2.01 17.88 12.61
CA ASP A 13 -2.87 19.04 12.83
C ASP A 13 -3.03 19.92 11.58
N VAL A 14 -2.09 19.79 10.62
CA VAL A 14 -2.18 20.41 9.30
C VAL A 14 -2.01 19.33 8.24
N PHE A 15 -3.06 19.09 7.46
CA PHE A 15 -3.15 18.01 6.46
C PHE A 15 -1.83 17.81 5.68
N GLY A 16 -1.32 16.59 5.70
CA GLY A 16 -0.16 16.19 4.91
C GLY A 16 1.19 16.77 5.34
N MET A 17 1.25 17.66 6.34
CA MET A 17 2.49 18.29 6.78
C MET A 17 3.18 17.51 7.89
N PHE A 18 4.45 17.19 7.66
CA PHE A 18 5.30 16.40 8.57
C PHE A 18 6.74 16.95 8.51
N SER A 19 7.16 17.64 9.56
CA SER A 19 8.50 18.25 9.63
C SER A 19 9.57 17.26 10.11
N SER A 20 10.85 17.61 9.93
CA SER A 20 11.97 16.84 10.48
C SER A 20 11.90 16.73 12.00
N GLY A 21 12.00 15.50 12.50
CA GLY A 21 12.06 15.20 13.94
C GLY A 21 13.38 15.63 14.55
N SER A 22 14.49 15.43 13.85
CA SER A 22 15.83 15.80 14.33
C SER A 22 16.02 17.32 14.43
N LYS A 23 15.46 18.10 13.49
CA LYS A 23 15.63 19.56 13.45
C LYS A 23 14.67 20.29 14.38
N TYR A 24 13.42 19.86 14.46
CA TYR A 24 12.36 20.59 15.16
C TYR A 24 11.91 19.94 16.46
N GLY A 25 12.27 18.68 16.72
CA GLY A 25 11.99 17.98 17.98
C GLY A 25 10.49 17.93 18.30
N ASN A 26 10.05 18.78 19.24
CA ASN A 26 8.65 18.90 19.67
C ASN A 26 7.95 20.16 19.13
N ALA A 27 8.54 20.85 18.16
CA ALA A 27 7.98 22.04 17.50
C ALA A 27 7.45 21.70 16.09
N GLY A 28 6.70 22.64 15.49
CA GLY A 28 6.08 22.44 14.18
C GLY A 28 5.20 21.19 14.14
N GLN A 29 5.27 20.44 13.03
CA GLN A 29 4.52 19.19 12.85
C GLN A 29 5.26 17.95 13.41
N SER A 30 6.55 18.06 13.76
CA SER A 30 7.31 16.94 14.36
C SER A 30 6.81 16.54 15.76
N LYS A 31 6.11 17.45 16.46
CA LYS A 31 5.41 17.14 17.72
C LYS A 31 4.45 15.95 17.60
N VAL A 32 3.91 15.72 16.40
CA VAL A 32 2.94 14.65 16.17
C VAL A 32 3.55 13.26 16.33
N TYR A 33 4.85 13.10 16.05
CA TYR A 33 5.50 11.80 16.18
C TYR A 33 5.59 11.34 17.64
N LYS A 34 5.87 12.26 18.56
CA LYS A 34 5.88 11.98 19.99
C LYS A 34 4.48 11.62 20.49
N TYR A 35 3.45 12.32 20.00
CA TYR A 35 2.06 11.99 20.30
C TYR A 35 1.70 10.59 19.77
N TYR A 36 2.02 10.32 18.51
CA TYR A 36 1.80 9.04 17.84
C TYR A 36 2.48 7.87 18.58
N GLN A 37 3.78 7.99 18.87
CA GLN A 37 4.52 6.97 19.63
C GLN A 37 3.91 6.77 21.02
N GLY A 38 3.65 7.85 21.76
CA GLY A 38 3.07 7.77 23.10
C GLY A 38 1.66 7.17 23.12
N TRP A 39 0.84 7.45 22.10
CA TRP A 39 -0.50 6.89 21.95
C TRP A 39 -0.44 5.38 21.67
N ILE A 40 0.42 4.95 20.74
CA ILE A 40 0.61 3.53 20.43
C ILE A 40 1.14 2.77 21.65
N GLU A 41 2.14 3.33 22.35
CA GLU A 41 2.70 2.70 23.55
C GLU A 41 1.65 2.55 24.66
N LYS A 42 0.76 3.53 24.83
CA LYS A 42 -0.36 3.44 25.77
C LYS A 42 -1.34 2.34 25.37
N LEU A 43 -1.72 2.25 24.09
CA LEU A 43 -2.60 1.20 23.59
C LEU A 43 -2.02 -0.20 23.82
N TRP A 44 -0.73 -0.39 23.50
CA TRP A 44 -0.04 -1.65 23.72
C TRP A 44 0.13 -2.01 25.20
N LYS A 45 0.28 -1.01 26.09
CA LYS A 45 0.34 -1.22 27.54
C LYS A 45 -1.01 -1.57 28.15
N ASN A 46 -2.11 -1.02 27.62
CA ASN A 46 -3.44 -1.28 28.17
C ASN A 46 -3.82 -2.77 28.07
N GLY A 47 -3.30 -3.51 27.08
CA GLY A 47 -3.47 -4.97 26.99
C GLY A 47 -4.88 -5.45 26.64
N GLN A 48 -5.89 -4.58 26.78
CA GLN A 48 -7.31 -4.84 26.54
C GLN A 48 -7.64 -4.99 25.05
N ILE A 49 -7.11 -4.09 24.21
CA ILE A 49 -7.39 -4.06 22.76
C ILE A 49 -6.32 -4.84 21.97
N THR A 50 -5.08 -4.79 22.44
CA THR A 50 -3.95 -5.41 21.74
C THR A 50 -2.82 -5.74 22.71
N ARG A 51 -1.98 -6.72 22.35
CA ARG A 51 -0.76 -7.06 23.10
C ARG A 51 0.41 -6.27 22.53
N LYS A 52 1.28 -5.73 23.39
CA LYS A 52 2.54 -5.12 22.97
C LYS A 52 3.40 -6.13 22.19
N PRO A 53 3.97 -5.75 21.03
CA PRO A 53 5.05 -6.51 20.40
C PRO A 53 6.21 -6.70 21.38
N ARG A 54 6.93 -7.83 21.28
CA ARG A 54 8.01 -8.13 22.23
C ARG A 54 9.15 -7.11 22.18
N GLU A 55 9.47 -6.67 20.96
CA GLU A 55 10.56 -5.76 20.67
C GLU A 55 10.11 -4.78 19.59
N ILE A 56 10.47 -3.51 19.76
CA ILE A 56 10.19 -2.43 18.81
C ILE A 56 11.45 -1.58 18.70
N GLU A 57 11.94 -1.42 17.49
CA GLU A 57 13.14 -0.64 17.18
C GLU A 57 12.73 0.70 16.58
N TRP A 58 12.86 1.77 17.37
CA TRP A 58 12.63 3.15 16.93
C TRP A 58 13.94 3.79 16.46
N PRO A 59 13.93 4.55 15.35
CA PRO A 59 15.07 5.38 14.93
C PRO A 59 15.28 6.54 15.92
N GLN A 60 16.52 7.03 16.03
CA GLN A 60 16.85 8.14 16.93
C GLN A 60 16.17 9.46 16.55
N ASN A 61 15.85 9.66 15.27
CA ASN A 61 15.21 10.89 14.81
C ASN A 61 13.72 10.99 15.20
N GLY A 62 13.11 9.90 15.67
CA GLY A 62 11.75 9.87 16.19
C GLY A 62 10.66 10.20 15.18
N GLU A 63 10.86 10.01 13.87
CA GLU A 63 9.92 10.48 12.82
C GLU A 63 8.77 9.50 12.51
N GLY A 64 8.31 8.75 13.52
CA GLY A 64 7.09 7.93 13.44
C GLY A 64 7.19 6.64 12.62
N TYR A 65 8.39 6.24 12.17
CA TYR A 65 8.66 4.94 11.55
C TYR A 65 9.42 4.04 12.53
N TYR A 66 9.33 2.72 12.37
CA TYR A 66 9.90 1.74 13.30
C TYR A 66 9.94 0.33 12.72
N SER A 67 10.64 -0.60 13.38
CA SER A 67 10.59 -2.03 13.01
C SER A 67 10.29 -2.95 14.20
N ILE A 68 9.72 -4.11 13.92
CA ILE A 68 9.36 -5.14 14.90
C ILE A 68 9.88 -6.49 14.39
N PRO A 69 10.97 -7.03 14.98
CA PRO A 69 11.33 -8.42 14.75
C PRO A 69 10.32 -9.35 15.45
N THR A 70 9.98 -10.47 14.80
CA THR A 70 9.13 -11.52 15.35
C THR A 70 9.96 -12.79 15.63
N LYS A 71 9.36 -13.74 16.36
CA LYS A 71 10.04 -15.00 16.70
C LYS A 71 10.16 -15.95 15.52
N GLU A 72 9.30 -15.78 14.52
CA GLU A 72 9.13 -16.66 13.39
C GLU A 72 10.09 -16.30 12.23
N ARG A 73 11.13 -15.49 12.50
CA ARG A 73 12.03 -14.91 11.48
C ARG A 73 11.30 -14.02 10.47
N LEU A 74 10.23 -13.36 10.91
CA LEU A 74 9.62 -12.25 10.20
C LEU A 74 10.06 -10.94 10.86
N ARG A 75 10.24 -9.88 10.08
CA ARG A 75 10.40 -8.51 10.57
C ARG A 75 9.39 -7.61 9.89
N LEU A 76 8.62 -6.89 10.69
CA LEU A 76 7.71 -5.85 10.20
C LEU A 76 8.48 -4.54 10.17
N ILE A 77 8.46 -3.84 9.05
CA ILE A 77 9.02 -2.50 8.90
C ILE A 77 7.87 -1.56 8.61
N VAL A 78 7.65 -0.59 9.48
CA VAL A 78 6.62 0.43 9.32
C VAL A 78 7.27 1.73 8.90
N LEU A 79 6.88 2.23 7.74
CA LEU A 79 7.38 3.49 7.17
C LEU A 79 6.42 4.64 7.46
N ASN A 80 6.99 5.83 7.66
CA ASN A 80 6.25 7.08 7.57
C ASN A 80 6.42 7.59 6.14
N SER A 81 5.46 7.27 5.26
CA SER A 81 5.45 7.69 3.86
C SER A 81 5.19 9.20 3.68
N ASN A 82 4.71 9.90 4.71
CA ASN A 82 4.31 11.30 4.61
C ASN A 82 5.50 12.26 4.44
N ILE A 83 6.72 11.83 4.82
CA ILE A 83 7.94 12.62 4.62
C ILE A 83 8.31 12.79 3.15
N ALA A 84 7.67 12.05 2.23
CA ALA A 84 7.83 12.18 0.79
C ALA A 84 6.52 12.56 0.07
N TYR A 85 5.46 12.89 0.81
CA TYR A 85 4.15 13.23 0.25
C TYR A 85 4.17 14.62 -0.40
N MET A 86 3.52 14.77 -1.55
CA MET A 86 3.53 16.03 -2.32
C MET A 86 2.93 17.23 -1.57
N TYR A 87 2.01 16.99 -0.64
CA TYR A 87 1.44 18.04 0.22
C TYR A 87 2.26 18.30 1.48
N ASN A 88 3.35 17.58 1.70
CA ASN A 88 4.27 17.89 2.78
C ASN A 88 5.18 19.06 2.39
N TRP A 89 4.71 20.29 2.60
CA TRP A 89 5.43 21.49 2.19
C TRP A 89 6.76 21.73 2.94
N TRP A 90 7.05 20.98 4.00
CA TRP A 90 8.39 20.96 4.61
C TRP A 90 9.48 20.54 3.63
N LEU A 91 9.12 19.79 2.58
CA LEU A 91 10.02 19.41 1.48
C LEU A 91 10.54 20.62 0.67
N LEU A 92 9.87 21.77 0.73
CA LEU A 92 10.37 23.01 0.12
C LEU A 92 11.57 23.57 0.89
N ALA A 93 11.59 23.39 2.21
CA ALA A 93 12.68 23.82 3.07
C ALA A 93 13.79 22.77 3.18
N ASP A 94 13.44 21.49 3.09
CA ASP A 94 14.36 20.35 3.10
C ASP A 94 13.94 19.28 2.07
N PRO A 95 14.42 19.38 0.81
CA PRO A 95 14.05 18.43 -0.23
C PRO A 95 14.61 17.02 -0.01
N ASN A 96 15.49 16.84 0.98
CA ASN A 96 16.14 15.57 1.32
C ASN A 96 15.61 14.96 2.61
N LEU A 97 14.51 15.49 3.17
CA LEU A 97 13.90 15.04 4.43
C LEU A 97 13.75 13.52 4.53
N TYR A 98 13.44 12.86 3.42
CA TYR A 98 13.21 11.42 3.36
C TYR A 98 14.47 10.55 3.32
N HIS A 99 15.66 11.12 3.14
CA HIS A 99 16.91 10.36 3.00
C HIS A 99 17.23 9.53 4.25
N ALA A 100 17.01 10.09 5.45
CA ALA A 100 17.30 9.39 6.70
C ALA A 100 16.49 8.10 6.85
N GLN A 101 15.19 8.14 6.51
CA GLN A 101 14.33 6.95 6.55
C GLN A 101 14.73 5.91 5.50
N LEU A 102 15.09 6.33 4.28
CA LEU A 102 15.53 5.40 3.23
C LEU A 102 16.85 4.71 3.59
N GLN A 103 17.80 5.44 4.18
CA GLN A 103 19.04 4.85 4.69
C GLN A 103 18.75 3.85 5.80
N TRP A 104 17.93 4.24 6.79
CA TRP A 104 17.52 3.35 7.87
C TRP A 104 16.80 2.09 7.36
N LEU A 105 15.95 2.22 6.34
CA LEU A 105 15.27 1.10 5.69
C LEU A 105 16.30 0.14 5.07
N GLN A 106 17.27 0.67 4.33
CA GLN A 106 18.34 -0.12 3.73
C GLN A 106 19.15 -0.88 4.78
N ASP A 107 19.54 -0.22 5.88
CA ASP A 107 20.32 -0.83 6.95
C ASP A 107 19.50 -1.92 7.67
N THR A 108 18.21 -1.67 7.89
CA THR A 108 17.31 -2.63 8.53
C THR A 108 17.07 -3.86 7.65
N LEU A 109 16.92 -3.68 6.33
CA LEU A 109 16.81 -4.77 5.37
C LEU A 109 18.10 -5.58 5.26
N ALA A 110 19.27 -4.92 5.28
CA ALA A 110 20.56 -5.59 5.28
C ALA A 110 20.72 -6.50 6.50
N ARG A 111 20.35 -6.01 7.70
CA ARG A 111 20.35 -6.83 8.92
C ARG A 111 19.37 -8.00 8.83
N ALA A 112 18.17 -7.77 8.31
CA ALA A 112 17.17 -8.83 8.13
C ALA A 112 17.68 -9.93 7.18
N GLU A 113 18.31 -9.55 6.07
CA GLU A 113 18.94 -10.47 5.11
C GLU A 113 20.04 -11.30 5.77
N GLN A 114 20.96 -10.66 6.51
CA GLN A 114 22.03 -11.34 7.27
C GLN A 114 21.49 -12.30 8.34
N GLN A 115 20.35 -11.98 8.94
CA GLN A 115 19.70 -12.80 9.96
C GLN A 115 18.72 -13.83 9.38
N HIS A 116 18.68 -13.98 8.05
CA HIS A 116 17.75 -14.86 7.34
C HIS A 116 16.27 -14.62 7.70
N GLN A 117 15.91 -13.37 7.94
CA GLN A 117 14.54 -12.94 8.18
C GLN A 117 13.82 -12.63 6.86
N LYS A 118 12.51 -12.86 6.83
CA LYS A 118 11.60 -12.27 5.83
C LYS A 118 11.08 -10.94 6.34
N VAL A 119 10.68 -10.08 5.41
CA VAL A 119 10.25 -8.71 5.73
C VAL A 119 8.89 -8.40 5.13
N HIS A 120 8.03 -7.83 5.97
CA HIS A 120 6.83 -7.10 5.53
C HIS A 120 7.04 -5.61 5.69
N ILE A 121 6.76 -4.84 4.64
CA ILE A 121 6.79 -3.38 4.71
C ILE A 121 5.36 -2.86 4.81
N LEU A 122 5.09 -2.02 5.80
CA LEU A 122 3.81 -1.37 5.99
C LEU A 122 4.01 0.13 5.80
N SER A 123 3.13 0.77 5.03
CA SER A 123 3.13 2.22 4.88
C SER A 123 1.71 2.73 4.69
N HIS A 124 1.46 4.03 4.88
CA HIS A 124 0.14 4.56 4.58
C HIS A 124 -0.04 4.78 3.07
N ILE A 125 0.85 5.56 2.47
CA ILE A 125 0.84 5.89 1.05
C ILE A 125 1.69 4.86 0.33
N ALA A 126 1.08 4.12 -0.60
CA ALA A 126 1.78 3.09 -1.36
C ALA A 126 3.00 3.67 -2.08
N PRO A 127 4.16 2.98 -2.08
CA PRO A 127 5.39 3.57 -2.60
C PRO A 127 5.37 3.94 -4.10
N ASN A 128 4.46 3.35 -4.86
CA ASN A 128 4.22 3.63 -6.27
C ASN A 128 3.10 4.66 -6.52
N HIS A 129 2.46 5.17 -5.46
CA HIS A 129 1.37 6.12 -5.58
C HIS A 129 1.86 7.48 -6.11
N TYR A 130 1.07 8.10 -6.98
CA TYR A 130 1.43 9.35 -7.66
C TYR A 130 1.61 10.55 -6.72
N SER A 131 1.10 10.44 -5.50
CA SER A 131 1.20 11.50 -4.49
C SER A 131 2.54 11.57 -3.78
N LEU A 132 3.48 10.66 -4.07
CA LEU A 132 4.84 10.68 -3.53
C LEU A 132 5.84 11.33 -4.49
N LEU A 133 6.88 11.95 -3.94
CA LEU A 133 7.95 12.53 -4.74
C LEU A 133 8.59 11.47 -5.66
N PRO A 134 8.71 11.73 -6.98
CA PRO A 134 9.32 10.79 -7.93
C PRO A 134 10.73 10.32 -7.54
N SER A 135 11.53 11.18 -6.90
CA SER A 135 12.88 10.84 -6.43
C SER A 135 12.84 9.80 -5.30
N TRP A 136 11.91 9.94 -4.35
CA TRP A 136 11.72 9.00 -3.26
C TRP A 136 11.27 7.63 -3.80
N SER A 137 10.26 7.61 -4.68
CA SER A 137 9.74 6.36 -5.26
C SER A 137 10.80 5.60 -6.07
N GLN A 138 11.66 6.31 -6.80
CA GLN A 138 12.79 5.70 -7.52
C GLN A 138 13.83 5.07 -6.58
N GLN A 139 14.15 5.73 -5.47
CA GLN A 139 15.11 5.20 -4.50
C GLN A 139 14.50 4.01 -3.74
N PHE A 140 13.22 4.08 -3.38
CA PHE A 140 12.49 2.95 -2.80
C PHE A 140 12.46 1.76 -3.76
N GLN A 141 12.19 1.98 -5.06
CA GLN A 141 12.22 0.92 -6.07
C GLN A 141 13.57 0.18 -6.09
N ARG A 142 14.69 0.91 -6.05
CA ARG A 142 16.04 0.31 -6.02
C ARG A 142 16.28 -0.52 -4.77
N ILE A 143 15.76 -0.07 -3.61
CA ILE A 143 15.82 -0.82 -2.36
C ILE A 143 15.01 -2.12 -2.47
N VAL A 144 13.78 -2.06 -2.99
CA VAL A 144 12.94 -3.25 -3.22
C VAL A 144 13.65 -4.23 -4.16
N GLU A 145 14.24 -3.74 -5.24
CA GLU A 145 14.98 -4.55 -6.20
C GLU A 145 16.21 -5.24 -5.59
N ARG A 146 16.99 -4.53 -4.77
CA ARG A 146 18.14 -5.10 -4.04
C ARG A 146 17.72 -6.17 -3.03
N TYR A 147 16.61 -5.97 -2.33
CA TYR A 147 16.16 -6.84 -1.25
C TYR A 147 14.94 -7.70 -1.60
N ARG A 148 14.70 -7.96 -2.89
CA ARG A 148 13.53 -8.71 -3.41
C ARG A 148 13.38 -10.13 -2.84
N ASN A 149 14.48 -10.75 -2.40
CA ASN A 149 14.44 -12.08 -1.77
C ASN A 149 14.13 -12.03 -0.27
N THR A 150 14.26 -10.85 0.34
CA THR A 150 14.06 -10.58 1.77
C THR A 150 12.66 -10.03 2.02
N ILE A 151 12.18 -9.13 1.16
CA ILE A 151 10.83 -8.55 1.23
C ILE A 151 9.83 -9.54 0.62
N THR A 152 8.83 -9.98 1.40
CA THR A 152 7.86 -11.00 0.96
C THR A 152 6.43 -10.48 0.85
N ALA A 153 6.12 -9.33 1.44
CA ALA A 153 4.88 -8.60 1.24
C ALA A 153 5.04 -7.12 1.57
N GLN A 154 4.21 -6.28 0.96
CA GLN A 154 4.05 -4.90 1.35
C GLN A 154 2.55 -4.59 1.51
N PHE A 155 2.17 -3.79 2.50
CA PHE A 155 0.77 -3.47 2.81
C PHE A 155 0.58 -1.96 2.99
N ASN A 156 -0.37 -1.39 2.26
CA ASN A 156 -0.60 0.04 2.16
C ASN A 156 -2.09 0.42 2.23
N GLY A 157 -2.37 1.72 2.21
CA GLY A 157 -3.70 2.31 2.20
C GLY A 157 -3.77 3.57 1.32
N HIS A 158 -4.27 4.67 1.89
CA HIS A 158 -4.33 6.02 1.30
C HIS A 158 -5.29 6.21 0.13
N SER A 159 -5.23 5.40 -0.93
CA SER A 159 -6.08 5.57 -2.12
C SER A 159 -7.57 5.26 -1.86
N HIS A 160 -7.86 4.58 -0.75
CA HIS A 160 -9.17 4.04 -0.37
C HIS A 160 -9.70 2.95 -1.31
N LEU A 161 -8.93 2.57 -2.34
CA LEU A 161 -9.26 1.51 -3.27
C LEU A 161 -8.66 0.18 -2.81
N THR A 162 -9.35 -0.91 -3.13
CA THR A 162 -8.78 -2.24 -3.05
C THR A 162 -7.94 -2.50 -4.30
N GLU A 163 -6.62 -2.50 -4.19
CA GLU A 163 -5.75 -2.60 -5.35
C GLU A 163 -4.42 -3.26 -4.99
N PHE A 164 -3.60 -3.52 -6.00
CA PHE A 164 -2.23 -3.98 -5.79
C PHE A 164 -1.30 -3.32 -6.80
N ALA A 165 -0.04 -3.19 -6.41
CA ALA A 165 1.03 -2.65 -7.21
C ALA A 165 2.11 -3.70 -7.43
N MET A 166 2.51 -3.89 -8.69
CA MET A 166 3.57 -4.79 -9.11
C MET A 166 4.89 -4.03 -9.26
N PHE A 167 5.96 -4.64 -8.76
CA PHE A 167 7.33 -4.16 -8.87
C PHE A 167 8.07 -5.04 -9.87
N TYR A 168 8.85 -4.45 -10.77
CA TYR A 168 9.59 -5.16 -11.81
C TYR A 168 11.09 -4.88 -11.72
N ASP A 169 11.91 -5.84 -12.17
CA ASP A 169 13.36 -5.67 -12.29
C ASP A 169 13.68 -4.57 -13.32
N SER A 170 14.61 -3.68 -12.97
CA SER A 170 14.94 -2.51 -13.79
C SER A 170 15.66 -2.87 -15.08
N GLN A 171 16.41 -3.98 -15.08
CA GLN A 171 17.16 -4.48 -16.22
C GLN A 171 16.35 -5.51 -17.03
N LYS A 172 15.39 -6.17 -16.38
CA LYS A 172 14.45 -7.10 -17.01
C LYS A 172 13.00 -6.72 -16.68
N PRO A 173 12.42 -5.72 -17.36
CA PRO A 173 11.07 -5.21 -17.04
C PRO A 173 9.93 -6.22 -17.19
N THR A 174 10.19 -7.43 -17.70
CA THR A 174 9.24 -8.55 -17.76
C THR A 174 9.26 -9.42 -16.49
N GLU A 175 10.23 -9.26 -15.61
CA GLU A 175 10.39 -10.06 -14.39
C GLU A 175 9.75 -9.33 -13.19
N PRO A 176 8.62 -9.82 -12.65
CA PRO A 176 8.04 -9.26 -11.44
C PRO A 176 8.86 -9.68 -10.22
N ILE A 177 9.22 -8.71 -9.37
CA ILE A 177 10.10 -8.87 -8.21
C ILE A 177 9.43 -8.57 -6.87
N GLY A 178 8.20 -8.04 -6.89
CA GLY A 178 7.48 -7.73 -5.66
C GLY A 178 6.04 -7.28 -5.91
N VAL A 179 5.24 -7.30 -4.86
CA VAL A 179 3.87 -6.82 -4.85
C VAL A 179 3.61 -6.00 -3.58
N ALA A 180 2.82 -4.94 -3.72
CA ALA A 180 2.28 -4.18 -2.61
C ALA A 180 0.75 -4.17 -2.65
N TRP A 181 0.12 -4.58 -1.55
CA TRP A 181 -1.31 -4.71 -1.39
C TRP A 181 -1.90 -3.44 -0.78
N ASN A 182 -2.94 -2.88 -1.38
CA ASN A 182 -3.67 -1.76 -0.83
C ASN A 182 -4.99 -2.22 -0.23
N GLY A 183 -5.17 -1.96 1.07
CA GLY A 183 -6.25 -2.52 1.85
C GLY A 183 -7.61 -1.83 1.69
N GLY A 184 -7.74 -0.82 0.84
CA GLY A 184 -8.97 -0.03 0.74
C GLY A 184 -9.20 0.88 1.95
N SER A 185 -10.46 0.97 2.40
CA SER A 185 -10.84 1.88 3.48
C SER A 185 -12.13 1.45 4.17
N LEU A 186 -12.18 1.69 5.49
CA LEU A 186 -13.42 1.65 6.26
C LEU A 186 -14.34 2.83 5.93
N THR A 187 -13.78 4.00 5.60
CA THR A 187 -14.58 5.15 5.17
C THR A 187 -15.19 4.89 3.79
N PRO A 188 -16.47 5.24 3.56
CA PRO A 188 -17.06 5.21 2.23
C PRO A 188 -16.61 6.37 1.33
N HIS A 189 -15.74 7.26 1.83
CA HIS A 189 -15.29 8.43 1.09
C HIS A 189 -14.37 8.06 -0.09
N SER A 190 -14.66 8.41 -1.34
CA SER A 190 -15.96 8.86 -1.86
C SER A 190 -16.59 7.76 -2.70
N PHE A 191 -17.85 7.44 -2.41
CA PHE A 191 -18.70 6.54 -3.19
C PHE A 191 -18.18 5.09 -3.31
N HIS A 192 -17.55 4.59 -2.24
CA HIS A 192 -17.18 3.18 -2.11
C HIS A 192 -17.88 2.55 -0.91
N ASN A 193 -17.99 1.23 -0.87
CA ASN A 193 -18.38 0.54 0.36
C ASN A 193 -17.20 0.46 1.35
N PRO A 194 -17.46 0.42 2.67
CA PRO A 194 -16.46 0.06 3.68
C PRO A 194 -15.91 -1.35 3.44
N ASN A 195 -14.60 -1.54 3.55
CA ASN A 195 -13.98 -2.87 3.54
C ASN A 195 -12.91 -3.05 4.63
N TYR A 196 -12.58 -4.31 4.89
CA TYR A 196 -11.27 -4.71 5.43
C TYR A 196 -10.80 -5.98 4.71
N HIS A 197 -9.51 -6.31 4.85
CA HIS A 197 -8.94 -7.53 4.31
C HIS A 197 -8.47 -8.50 5.39
N VAL A 198 -8.54 -9.78 5.05
CA VAL A 198 -7.87 -10.86 5.76
C VAL A 198 -6.85 -11.47 4.80
N ALA A 199 -5.57 -11.27 5.09
CA ALA A 199 -4.47 -11.86 4.34
C ALA A 199 -3.94 -13.08 5.10
N MET A 200 -4.01 -14.26 4.46
CA MET A 200 -3.37 -15.47 4.98
C MET A 200 -1.95 -15.55 4.43
N LEU A 201 -1.02 -15.97 5.28
CA LEU A 201 0.41 -16.01 4.95
C LEU A 201 0.88 -17.46 4.82
N GLU A 202 1.68 -17.74 3.81
CA GLU A 202 2.34 -19.03 3.65
C GLU A 202 3.37 -19.24 4.77
N SER A 203 3.25 -20.36 5.49
CA SER A 203 4.14 -20.70 6.59
C SER A 203 5.61 -20.72 6.15
N GLY A 204 6.47 -20.03 6.89
CA GLY A 204 7.92 -19.95 6.63
C GLY A 204 8.35 -19.06 5.47
N LYS A 205 7.47 -18.81 4.48
CA LYS A 205 7.74 -17.87 3.37
C LYS A 205 7.20 -16.47 3.64
N PHE A 206 6.12 -16.36 4.41
CA PHE A 206 5.42 -15.11 4.70
C PHE A 206 4.98 -14.33 3.44
N SER A 207 4.83 -15.01 2.30
CA SER A 207 4.11 -14.49 1.14
C SER A 207 2.61 -14.58 1.39
N VAL A 208 1.82 -13.69 0.79
CA VAL A 208 0.36 -13.75 0.88
C VAL A 208 -0.13 -14.93 0.05
N SER A 209 -0.80 -15.91 0.68
CA SER A 209 -1.36 -17.09 0.01
C SER A 209 -2.83 -16.90 -0.35
N THR A 210 -3.56 -16.16 0.49
CA THR A 210 -4.98 -15.86 0.31
C THR A 210 -5.23 -14.41 0.68
N LEU A 211 -6.07 -13.72 -0.09
CA LEU A 211 -6.53 -12.36 0.20
C LEU A 211 -8.05 -12.31 0.08
N GLU A 212 -8.69 -12.23 1.23
CA GLU A 212 -10.15 -12.09 1.36
C GLU A 212 -10.50 -10.63 1.64
N THR A 213 -11.56 -10.15 1.00
CA THR A 213 -12.11 -8.81 1.19
C THR A 213 -13.49 -8.93 1.81
N TYR A 214 -13.68 -8.35 2.98
CA TYR A 214 -14.97 -8.25 3.63
C TYR A 214 -15.53 -6.83 3.45
N THR A 215 -16.82 -6.71 3.13
CA THR A 215 -17.46 -5.42 2.86
C THR A 215 -18.82 -5.32 3.55
N ILE A 216 -19.32 -4.10 3.69
CA ILE A 216 -20.75 -3.84 3.93
C ILE A 216 -21.33 -3.20 2.68
N ASP A 217 -22.41 -3.76 2.13
CA ASP A 217 -23.20 -3.07 1.09
C ASP A 217 -24.05 -1.97 1.75
N LEU A 218 -23.57 -0.73 1.70
CA LEU A 218 -24.27 0.41 2.30
C LEU A 218 -25.63 0.66 1.66
N GLY A 219 -25.79 0.37 0.36
CA GLY A 219 -27.05 0.53 -0.35
C GLY A 219 -28.13 -0.43 0.16
N LYS A 220 -27.74 -1.64 0.59
CA LYS A 220 -28.64 -2.59 1.27
C LYS A 220 -28.81 -2.26 2.75
N ALA A 221 -27.71 -2.01 3.47
CA ALA A 221 -27.73 -1.78 4.91
C ALA A 221 -28.59 -0.57 5.29
N ASN A 222 -28.57 0.50 4.48
CA ASN A 222 -29.33 1.72 4.75
C ASN A 222 -30.84 1.60 4.43
N LYS A 223 -31.32 0.49 3.85
CA LYS A 223 -32.76 0.30 3.61
C LYS A 223 -33.56 0.01 4.87
N ASP A 224 -32.90 -0.53 5.90
CA ASP A 224 -33.54 -0.93 7.15
C ASP A 224 -32.62 -0.59 8.33
N SER A 225 -32.81 0.59 8.91
CA SER A 225 -32.01 1.08 10.03
C SER A 225 -32.24 0.32 11.34
N SER A 226 -33.23 -0.59 11.39
CA SER A 226 -33.45 -1.45 12.56
C SER A 226 -32.49 -2.64 12.61
N LYS A 227 -31.81 -2.95 11.50
CA LYS A 227 -30.87 -4.07 11.39
C LYS A 227 -29.43 -3.62 11.54
N VAL A 228 -28.66 -4.37 12.33
CA VAL A 228 -27.20 -4.21 12.39
C VAL A 228 -26.61 -4.65 11.04
N PRO A 229 -25.80 -3.80 10.38
CA PRO A 229 -25.14 -4.18 9.13
C PRO A 229 -24.18 -5.35 9.33
N ASN A 230 -24.27 -6.35 8.44
CA ASN A 230 -23.38 -7.51 8.45
C ASN A 230 -22.18 -7.28 7.51
N TRP A 231 -20.98 -7.62 7.99
CA TRP A 231 -19.80 -7.74 7.15
C TRP A 231 -19.83 -9.08 6.42
N GLU A 232 -19.80 -9.03 5.09
CA GLU A 232 -19.88 -10.21 4.24
C GLU A 232 -18.59 -10.37 3.43
N LEU A 233 -18.19 -11.62 3.18
CA LEU A 233 -17.10 -11.91 2.25
C LEU A 233 -17.52 -11.46 0.85
N SER A 234 -16.90 -10.38 0.38
CA SER A 234 -17.19 -9.78 -0.92
C SER A 234 -16.44 -10.47 -2.05
N SER A 235 -15.21 -10.89 -1.78
CA SER A 235 -14.29 -11.43 -2.77
C SER A 235 -13.16 -12.20 -2.11
N ASN A 236 -12.77 -13.31 -2.72
CA ASN A 236 -11.47 -13.94 -2.57
C ASN A 236 -10.71 -13.71 -3.88
N MET A 237 -9.52 -13.12 -3.82
CA MET A 237 -8.82 -12.64 -5.01
C MET A 237 -8.50 -13.75 -6.03
N THR A 238 -8.13 -14.96 -5.58
CA THR A 238 -7.85 -16.07 -6.50
C THR A 238 -9.11 -16.55 -7.20
N GLU A 239 -10.24 -16.60 -6.49
CA GLU A 239 -11.53 -17.01 -7.05
C GLU A 239 -12.09 -15.95 -8.00
N GLU A 240 -12.10 -14.68 -7.59
CA GLU A 240 -12.63 -13.54 -8.36
C GLU A 240 -11.95 -13.43 -9.73
N PHE A 241 -10.62 -13.54 -9.77
CA PHE A 241 -9.84 -13.35 -11.00
C PHE A 241 -9.38 -14.65 -11.66
N LYS A 242 -9.84 -15.81 -11.15
CA LYS A 242 -9.47 -17.15 -11.61
C LYS A 242 -7.96 -17.34 -11.66
N LEU A 243 -7.28 -16.98 -10.58
CA LEU A 243 -5.84 -17.15 -10.42
C LEU A 243 -5.56 -18.50 -9.79
N LYS A 244 -4.46 -19.13 -10.21
CA LYS A 244 -3.97 -20.37 -9.60
C LYS A 244 -3.52 -20.13 -8.16
N ASP A 245 -2.82 -19.03 -7.93
CA ASP A 245 -2.30 -18.58 -6.64
C ASP A 245 -2.04 -17.06 -6.68
N LEU A 246 -1.53 -16.51 -5.59
CA LEU A 246 -1.13 -15.10 -5.49
C LEU A 246 0.38 -14.89 -5.71
N SER A 247 1.05 -15.79 -6.44
CA SER A 247 2.44 -15.59 -6.82
C SER A 247 2.58 -14.38 -7.75
N LEU A 248 3.78 -13.78 -7.75
CA LEU A 248 4.10 -12.66 -8.63
C LEU A 248 3.84 -12.98 -10.12
N LYS A 249 4.05 -14.24 -10.52
CA LYS A 249 3.76 -14.71 -11.87
C LYS A 249 2.27 -14.69 -12.17
N SER A 250 1.43 -15.26 -11.30
CA SER A 250 -0.03 -15.27 -11.52
C SER A 250 -0.64 -13.87 -11.47
N LEU A 251 -0.07 -12.96 -10.68
CA LEU A 251 -0.47 -11.56 -10.68
C LEU A 251 -0.06 -10.83 -11.96
N ASP A 252 1.16 -11.06 -12.47
CA ASP A 252 1.56 -10.50 -13.78
C ASP A 252 0.70 -11.06 -14.92
N GLU A 253 0.40 -12.36 -14.91
CA GLU A 253 -0.52 -12.99 -15.87
C GLU A 253 -1.92 -12.37 -15.84
N LEU A 254 -2.44 -12.00 -14.66
CA LEU A 254 -3.69 -11.24 -14.54
C LEU A 254 -3.59 -9.89 -15.26
N VAL A 255 -2.50 -9.15 -15.04
CA VAL A 255 -2.25 -7.87 -15.72
C VAL A 255 -2.16 -8.04 -17.23
N GLN A 256 -1.46 -9.06 -17.71
CA GLN A 256 -1.40 -9.37 -19.15
C GLN A 256 -2.79 -9.71 -19.71
N ARG A 257 -3.60 -10.52 -19.01
CA ARG A 257 -4.97 -10.84 -19.42
C ARG A 257 -5.85 -9.61 -19.52
N MET A 258 -5.68 -8.63 -18.62
CA MET A 258 -6.44 -7.38 -18.67
C MET A 258 -6.14 -6.54 -19.92
N THR A 259 -4.94 -6.60 -20.49
CA THR A 259 -4.64 -5.95 -21.78
C THR A 259 -5.47 -6.52 -22.95
N LYS A 260 -6.02 -7.73 -22.78
CA LYS A 260 -6.79 -8.44 -23.82
C LYS A 260 -8.30 -8.43 -23.57
N SER A 261 -8.77 -7.88 -22.46
CA SER A 261 -10.17 -7.96 -22.03
C SER A 261 -10.61 -6.73 -21.23
N GLU A 262 -11.41 -5.85 -21.87
CA GLU A 262 -12.04 -4.72 -21.19
C GLU A 262 -12.94 -5.16 -20.04
N ALA A 263 -13.65 -6.28 -20.21
CA ALA A 263 -14.52 -6.84 -19.18
C ALA A 263 -13.74 -7.20 -17.91
N LEU A 264 -12.51 -7.71 -18.05
CA LEU A 264 -11.65 -8.02 -16.91
C LEU A 264 -11.12 -6.75 -16.22
N VAL A 265 -10.81 -5.70 -16.98
CA VAL A 265 -10.45 -4.39 -16.40
C VAL A 265 -11.65 -3.81 -15.62
N GLN A 266 -12.85 -3.89 -16.18
CA GLN A 266 -14.07 -3.45 -15.50
C GLN A 266 -14.35 -4.29 -14.26
N GLN A 267 -14.14 -5.61 -14.32
CA GLN A 267 -14.25 -6.48 -13.15
C GLN A 267 -13.27 -6.05 -12.04
N TYR A 268 -12.01 -5.78 -12.41
CA TYR A 268 -11.01 -5.27 -11.47
C TYR A 268 -11.42 -3.92 -10.88
N TRP A 269 -11.99 -3.02 -11.67
CA TRP A 269 -12.54 -1.76 -11.17
C TRP A 269 -13.63 -1.98 -10.13
N ARG A 270 -14.63 -2.83 -10.41
CA ARG A 270 -15.72 -3.13 -9.46
C ARG A 270 -15.19 -3.70 -8.14
N TYR A 271 -14.16 -4.55 -8.22
CA TYR A 271 -13.42 -5.01 -7.04
C TYR A 271 -12.73 -3.86 -6.31
N ALA A 272 -12.02 -2.99 -7.02
CA ALA A 272 -11.27 -1.87 -6.44
C ALA A 272 -12.15 -0.85 -5.71
N VAL A 273 -13.32 -0.54 -6.25
CA VAL A 273 -14.32 0.32 -5.60
C VAL A 273 -15.25 -0.42 -4.65
N LYS A 274 -14.93 -1.68 -4.30
CA LYS A 274 -15.59 -2.47 -3.27
C LYS A 274 -17.08 -2.69 -3.56
N LYS A 275 -17.42 -2.84 -4.86
CA LYS A 275 -18.79 -2.97 -5.37
C LYS A 275 -19.71 -1.84 -4.89
N GLY A 276 -19.14 -0.66 -4.59
CA GLY A 276 -19.87 0.54 -4.19
C GLY A 276 -20.49 1.28 -5.38
N PRO A 277 -21.12 2.45 -5.18
CA PRO A 277 -21.80 3.19 -6.24
C PRO A 277 -20.97 3.47 -7.50
N ARG A 278 -19.65 3.68 -7.39
CA ARG A 278 -18.75 3.85 -8.55
C ARG A 278 -18.67 2.64 -9.47
N SER A 279 -19.04 1.45 -8.98
CA SER A 279 -19.00 0.21 -9.75
C SER A 279 -20.09 0.13 -10.83
N LEU A 280 -21.10 1.01 -10.74
CA LEU A 280 -22.26 1.06 -11.64
C LEU A 280 -21.94 1.68 -12.99
N SER A 281 -20.90 2.51 -13.06
CA SER A 281 -20.47 3.17 -14.30
C SER A 281 -19.35 2.37 -14.98
N GLU A 282 -19.46 2.23 -16.30
CA GLU A 282 -18.39 1.65 -17.12
C GLU A 282 -17.24 2.65 -17.24
N LEU A 283 -16.01 2.18 -17.10
CA LEU A 283 -14.83 3.02 -17.27
C LEU A 283 -14.61 3.41 -18.74
N SER A 284 -14.25 4.68 -18.96
CA SER A 284 -13.74 5.11 -20.26
C SER A 284 -12.42 4.39 -20.60
N GLY A 285 -12.03 4.40 -21.88
CA GLY A 285 -10.77 3.81 -22.33
C GLY A 285 -9.57 4.36 -21.57
N GLU A 286 -9.54 5.68 -21.34
CA GLU A 286 -8.44 6.37 -20.67
C GLU A 286 -8.38 6.01 -19.19
N CYS A 287 -9.53 5.77 -18.56
CA CYS A 287 -9.59 5.31 -17.18
C CYS A 287 -9.19 3.86 -17.02
N LYS A 288 -9.49 3.00 -18.00
CA LYS A 288 -8.95 1.62 -18.06
C LYS A 288 -7.43 1.65 -18.19
N VAL A 289 -6.88 2.54 -19.01
CA VAL A 289 -5.42 2.76 -19.13
C VAL A 289 -4.83 3.24 -17.81
N ALA A 290 -5.41 4.25 -17.17
CA ALA A 290 -4.93 4.79 -15.91
C ALA A 290 -4.90 3.71 -14.81
N LEU A 291 -5.95 2.90 -14.72
CA LEU A 291 -6.05 1.78 -13.78
C LEU A 291 -4.93 0.75 -14.00
N LEU A 292 -4.69 0.32 -15.26
CA LEU A 292 -3.62 -0.63 -15.57
C LEU A 292 -2.23 -0.05 -15.33
N CYS A 293 -1.99 1.20 -15.73
CA CYS A 293 -0.72 1.85 -15.46
C CYS A 293 -0.47 1.98 -13.95
N GLY A 294 -1.50 2.23 -13.14
CA GLY A 294 -1.40 2.30 -11.68
C GLY A 294 -0.88 1.01 -11.05
N ILE A 295 -1.21 -0.16 -11.63
CA ILE A 295 -0.74 -1.46 -11.15
C ILE A 295 0.76 -1.64 -11.41
N VAL A 296 1.27 -1.27 -12.58
CA VAL A 296 2.64 -1.65 -13.01
C VAL A 296 3.67 -0.53 -12.94
N SER A 297 3.24 0.71 -12.71
CA SER A 297 4.14 1.87 -12.71
C SER A 297 4.60 2.16 -11.30
N THR A 298 5.92 2.28 -11.13
CA THR A 298 6.53 2.87 -9.94
C THR A 298 6.80 4.34 -10.24
N HIS A 299 6.30 5.24 -9.38
CA HIS A 299 6.27 6.67 -9.69
C HIS A 299 7.67 7.22 -10.05
N GLY A 300 7.74 7.98 -11.14
CA GLY A 300 8.98 8.36 -11.81
C GLY A 300 8.75 8.80 -13.25
N LYS A 301 9.81 9.22 -13.96
CA LYS A 301 9.77 9.43 -15.42
C LYS A 301 9.74 8.13 -16.22
N ASN A 302 9.84 6.97 -15.56
CA ASN A 302 9.94 5.67 -16.22
C ASN A 302 8.54 5.10 -16.54
N LYS A 303 7.96 5.58 -17.64
CA LYS A 303 6.70 5.08 -18.18
C LYS A 303 6.86 3.79 -18.99
N ALA A 304 8.08 3.32 -19.20
CA ALA A 304 8.39 2.27 -20.16
C ALA A 304 7.62 0.97 -19.92
N LYS A 305 7.41 0.59 -18.64
CA LYS A 305 6.63 -0.60 -18.31
C LYS A 305 5.17 -0.46 -18.71
N CYS A 306 4.51 0.66 -18.37
CA CYS A 306 3.13 0.85 -18.80
C CYS A 306 3.03 1.01 -20.32
N GLU A 307 3.92 1.79 -20.95
CA GLU A 307 3.95 1.94 -22.40
C GLU A 307 4.12 0.60 -23.13
N GLY A 308 5.01 -0.27 -22.62
CA GLY A 308 5.18 -1.63 -23.12
C GLY A 308 3.92 -2.48 -22.95
N LEU A 309 3.26 -2.39 -21.79
CA LEU A 309 2.00 -3.07 -21.51
C LEU A 309 0.88 -2.63 -22.48
N LEU A 310 0.77 -1.31 -22.72
CA LEU A 310 -0.27 -0.72 -23.55
C LEU A 310 -0.11 -1.02 -25.05
N LYS A 311 1.11 -1.30 -25.53
CA LYS A 311 1.31 -1.81 -26.90
C LYS A 311 0.66 -3.19 -27.10
N GLY A 312 0.50 -3.95 -26.03
CA GLY A 312 -0.20 -5.24 -26.04
C GLY A 312 -1.72 -5.11 -26.02
N THR A 313 -2.27 -3.93 -25.82
CA THR A 313 -3.72 -3.75 -25.65
C THR A 313 -4.49 -3.94 -26.96
N ASN A 314 -5.59 -4.70 -26.93
CA ASN A 314 -6.45 -4.95 -28.10
C ASN A 314 -7.80 -4.20 -28.04
N TRP A 315 -7.95 -3.28 -27.10
CA TRP A 315 -9.13 -2.45 -26.89
C TRP A 315 -8.82 -0.95 -26.96
N SER A 316 -9.85 -0.11 -27.10
CA SER A 316 -9.70 1.33 -27.30
C SER A 316 -9.19 2.04 -26.04
N GLN A 317 -8.00 2.63 -26.12
CA GLN A 317 -7.35 3.34 -25.02
C GLN A 317 -7.94 4.72 -24.73
N GLY A 318 -8.76 5.26 -25.63
CA GLY A 318 -9.27 6.63 -25.54
C GLY A 318 -8.17 7.70 -25.73
N THR A 319 -8.56 8.97 -25.68
CA THR A 319 -7.70 10.15 -25.90
C THR A 319 -7.91 11.29 -24.90
N GLY A 320 -8.88 11.19 -23.99
CA GLY A 320 -9.19 12.16 -22.95
C GLY A 320 -8.32 12.09 -21.68
N ILE A 321 -8.75 12.83 -20.65
CA ILE A 321 -8.19 12.76 -19.30
C ILE A 321 -9.13 11.90 -18.47
N CYS A 322 -8.59 10.89 -17.80
CA CYS A 322 -9.39 10.12 -16.86
C CYS A 322 -9.67 10.91 -15.58
N ALA A 323 -10.95 10.97 -15.20
CA ALA A 323 -11.39 11.40 -13.88
C ALA A 323 -12.02 10.19 -13.17
N LEU A 324 -11.19 9.39 -12.47
CA LEU A 324 -11.66 8.21 -11.72
C LEU A 324 -12.49 8.62 -10.52
#